data_AF-A0A0J1C320-F1
#
_entry.id   AF-A0A0J1C320-F1
#
_cell.length_a   1.000
_cell.length_b   1.000
_cell.length_c   1.000
_cell.angle_alpha   90.00
_cell.angle_beta   90.00
_cell.angle_gamma   90.00
#
_symmetry.space_group_name_H-M   'P 1'
#
loop_
_entity.id
_entity.type
_entity.pdbx_description
1 polymer ?
#
loop_
_entity_poly.entity_id
_entity_poly.type
_entity_poly.pdbx_seq_one_letter_code
_entity_poly.pdbx_strand_id
1 'polypeptide(L)' 'MDNDSLAAVAFAAVALIFGWQHFNRALANNAIPALWRRIILGTATVIILLSLLYYLGWL' A
#
# COMPACT_ATOMS: atom_id res chain seq x y z
N MET A 1 18.72 -10.78 8.50
CA MET A 1 17.78 -9.82 7.87
C MET A 1 18.42 -8.47 8.05
N ASP A 2 18.92 -7.89 6.96
CA ASP A 2 19.73 -6.68 7.02
C ASP A 2 18.85 -5.47 7.38
N ASN A 3 19.43 -4.49 8.06
CA ASN A 3 18.74 -3.30 8.57
C ASN A 3 17.92 -2.57 7.47
N ASP A 4 18.38 -2.64 6.22
CA ASP A 4 17.71 -2.07 5.04
C ASP A 4 16.37 -2.74 4.72
N SER A 5 16.24 -4.05 4.94
CA SER A 5 14.98 -4.78 4.70
C SER A 5 13.89 -4.34 5.69
N LEU A 6 14.29 -4.06 6.94
CA LEU A 6 13.38 -3.57 7.99
C LEU A 6 12.90 -2.14 7.69
N ALA A 7 13.79 -1.28 7.22
CA ALA A 7 13.45 0.08 6.79
C ALA A 7 12.50 0.07 5.57
N ALA A 8 12.71 -0.83 4.61
CA ALA A 8 11.83 -0.99 3.45
C ALA A 8 10.41 -1.43 3.84
N VAL A 9 10.29 -2.39 4.76
CA VAL A 9 8.99 -2.84 5.30
C VAL A 9 8.29 -1.72 6.07
N ALA A 10 9.03 -0.99 6.92
CA ALA A 10 8.49 0.13 7.67
C ALA A 10 8.00 1.26 6.74
N PHE A 11 8.78 1.59 5.71
CA PHE A 11 8.40 2.60 4.72
C PHE A 11 7.16 2.17 3.92
N ALA A 12 7.10 0.91 3.47
CA ALA A 12 5.94 0.35 2.79
C ALA A 12 4.68 0.40 3.67
N ALA A 13 4.80 0.08 4.95
CA ALA A 13 3.70 0.16 5.91
C ALA A 13 3.22 1.61 6.12
N VAL A 14 4.14 2.56 6.26
CA VAL A 14 3.79 3.99 6.40
C VAL A 14 3.13 4.50 5.13
N ALA A 15 3.66 4.19 3.94
CA ALA A 15 3.07 4.56 2.67
C ALA A 15 1.65 3.97 2.50
N LEU A 16 1.44 2.73 2.92
CA LEU A 16 0.12 2.09 2.95
C LEU A 16 -0.85 2.81 3.89
N ILE A 17 -0.45 3.09 5.13
CA ILE A 17 -1.31 3.75 6.12
C ILE A 17 -1.66 5.17 5.65
N PHE A 18 -0.66 5.91 5.16
CA PHE A 18 -0.85 7.28 4.71
C PHE A 18 -1.71 7.35 3.45
N GLY A 19 -1.41 6.48 2.48
CA GLY A 19 -2.23 6.29 1.28
C GLY A 19 -3.66 5.91 1.64
N TRP A 20 -3.85 4.98 2.58
CA TRP A 20 -5.17 4.59 3.05
C TRP A 20 -5.93 5.79 3.63
N GLN A 21 -5.37 6.55 4.57
CA GLN A 21 -6.10 7.67 5.17
C GLN A 21 -6.42 8.78 4.16
N HIS A 22 -5.46 9.13 3.29
CA HIS A 22 -5.61 10.21 2.34
C HIS A 22 -6.59 9.84 1.21
N PHE A 23 -6.43 8.65 0.62
CA PHE A 23 -7.34 8.15 -0.42
C PHE A 23 -8.72 7.86 0.16
N ASN A 24 -8.83 7.31 1.36
CA ASN A 24 -10.13 7.07 1.99
C ASN A 24 -10.85 8.43 2.12
N ARG A 25 -10.22 9.48 2.65
CA ARG A 25 -10.84 10.82 2.71
C ARG A 25 -11.22 11.37 1.32
N ALA A 26 -10.32 11.29 0.34
CA ALA A 26 -10.59 11.76 -1.03
C ALA A 26 -11.73 10.99 -1.72
N LEU A 27 -11.78 9.67 -1.55
CA LEU A 27 -12.81 8.79 -2.13
C LEU A 27 -14.18 8.98 -1.46
N ALA A 28 -14.21 9.28 -0.16
CA ALA A 28 -15.45 9.63 0.53
C ALA A 28 -16.03 10.96 0.02
N ASN A 29 -15.17 11.95 -0.22
CA ASN A 29 -15.59 13.24 -0.75
C ASN A 29 -16.13 13.16 -2.19
N ASN A 30 -15.66 12.19 -2.98
CA ASN A 30 -16.10 11.97 -4.36
C ASN A 30 -17.29 11.00 -4.50
N ALA A 31 -17.96 10.63 -3.40
CA ALA A 31 -19.09 9.68 -3.37
C ALA A 31 -18.79 8.32 -4.04
N ILE A 32 -17.52 7.90 -4.05
CA ILE A 32 -17.11 6.66 -4.72
C ILE A 32 -17.60 5.44 -3.92
N PRO A 33 -18.22 4.44 -4.57
CA PRO A 33 -18.73 3.26 -3.88
C PRO A 33 -17.64 2.53 -3.09
N ALA A 34 -18.00 2.02 -1.91
CA ALA A 34 -17.09 1.30 -1.02
C ALA A 34 -16.35 0.13 -1.71
N LEU A 35 -16.98 -0.48 -2.73
CA LEU A 35 -16.40 -1.54 -3.55
C LEU A 35 -15.17 -1.05 -4.34
N TRP A 36 -15.28 0.07 -5.05
CA TRP A 36 -14.17 0.66 -5.81
C TRP A 36 -13.03 1.12 -4.91
N ARG A 37 -13.38 1.63 -3.73
CA ARG A 37 -12.41 1.96 -2.67
C ARG A 37 -11.56 0.75 -2.26
N ARG A 38 -12.21 -0.39 -2.03
CA ARG A 38 -11.52 -1.65 -1.68
C ARG A 38 -10.66 -2.17 -2.82
N ILE A 39 -11.14 -2.07 -4.07
CA ILE A 39 -10.37 -2.52 -5.23
C ILE A 39 -9.10 -1.68 -5.34
N ILE A 40 -9.20 -0.35 -5.36
CA ILE A 40 -8.04 0.54 -5.52
C ILE A 40 -7.01 0.34 -4.39
N LEU A 41 -7.48 0.27 -3.14
CA LEU A 41 -6.61 0.04 -1.98
C LEU A 41 -5.98 -1.36 -2.00
N GLY A 42 -6.74 -2.37 -2.43
CA GLY A 42 -6.24 -3.73 -2.59
C GLY A 42 -5.17 -3.82 -3.67
N THR A 43 -5.37 -3.18 -4.82
CA THR A 43 -4.39 -3.17 -5.92
C THR A 43 -3.10 -2.49 -5.50
N ALA A 44 -3.17 -1.33 -4.84
CA ALA A 44 -1.99 -0.64 -4.31
C ALA A 44 -1.22 -1.52 -3.32
N THR A 45 -1.93 -2.25 -2.44
CA THR A 45 -1.32 -3.16 -1.47
C THR A 45 -0.59 -4.32 -2.16
N VAL A 46 -1.20 -4.91 -3.18
CA VAL A 46 -0.60 -6.01 -3.95
C VAL A 46 0.65 -5.55 -4.69
N ILE A 47 0.64 -4.35 -5.28
CA ILE A 47 1.81 -3.79 -5.97
C ILE A 47 2.97 -3.58 -4.99
N ILE A 48 2.71 -3.00 -3.82
CA ILE A 48 3.73 -2.77 -2.79
C ILE A 48 4.31 -4.10 -2.29
N LEU A 49 3.47 -5.11 -2.07
CA LEU A 49 3.90 -6.46 -1.69
C LEU A 49 4.76 -7.12 -2.78
N LEU A 50 4.38 -6.99 -4.06
CA LEU A 50 5.15 -7.52 -5.18
C LEU A 50 6.50 -6.82 -5.31
N SER A 51 6.55 -5.50 -5.20
CA SER A 51 7.80 -4.73 -5.21
C SER A 51 8.70 -5.12 -4.03
N LEU A 52 8.12 -5.38 -2.86
CA LEU A 52 8.86 -5.83 -1.69
C LEU A 52 9.41 -7.26 -1.89
N LEU A 53 8.60 -8.18 -2.44
CA LEU A 53 9.04 -9.54 -2.77
C LEU A 53 10.20 -9.53 -3.78
N TYR A 54 10.07 -8.71 -4.82
CA TYR A 54 11.12 -8.50 -5.82
C TYR A 54 12.40 -7.94 -5.18
N TYR A 55 12.27 -6.93 -4.31
CA TYR A 55 13.41 -6.35 -3.60
C TYR A 55 14.11 -7.36 -2.67
N LEU A 56 13.36 -8.26 -2.03
CA LEU A 56 13.92 -9.35 -1.22
C LEU A 56 14.52 -10.49 -2.07
N GLY A 57 14.45 -10.41 -3.40
CA GLY A 57 14.93 -11.45 -4.31
C GLY A 57 14.07 -12.72 -4.29
N TRP A 58 12.83 -12.62 -3.80
CA TRP A 58 11.86 -13.71 -3.79
C TRP A 58 11.08 -13.84 -5.10
N LEU A 59 11.23 -12.87 -6.02
CA LEU A 59 10.56 -12.79 -7.32
C LEU A 59 11.57 -12.39 -8.38
#